data_AF-I3D8X7-F1
#
_entry.id   AF-I3D8X7-F1
#
_cell.length_a   1.000
_cell.length_b   1.000
_cell.length_c   1.000
_cell.angle_alpha   90.00
_cell.angle_beta   90.00
_cell.angle_gamma   90.00
#
_symmetry.space_group_name_H-M   'P 1'
#
loop_
_entity.id
_entity.type
_entity.pdbx_description
1 polymer ?
#
loop_
_entity_poly.entity_id
_entity_poly.type
_entity_poly.pdbx_seq_one_letter_code
_entity_poly.pdbx_strand_id
1 'polypeptide(L)'
;MERLIDGYYTISDQEMYDLLSLLNKTENIKLEPSALSAMVGAVRMQNKEYLQRMQFSESQLKNGTHVVWATGGGMVPEDEMKKYLSLGN
;
A
#
# COMPACT_ATOMS: atom_id res chain seq x y z
N MET A 1 -10.22 20.62 1.56
CA MET A 1 -9.84 19.19 1.39
C MET A 1 -9.46 18.55 2.71
N GLU A 2 -8.79 19.28 3.60
CA GLU A 2 -8.35 18.80 4.94
C GLU A 2 -9.44 18.10 5.77
N ARG A 3 -10.71 18.52 5.70
CA ARG A 3 -11.83 17.86 6.39
C ARG A 3 -12.29 16.53 5.78
N LEU A 4 -11.74 16.13 4.64
CA LEU A 4 -12.09 14.91 3.89
C LEU A 4 -10.97 13.88 3.87
N ILE A 5 -9.84 14.16 4.54
CA ILE A 5 -8.65 13.30 4.55
C ILE A 5 -8.36 12.89 5.99
N ASP A 6 -8.39 11.58 6.26
CA ASP A 6 -8.26 11.04 7.61
C ASP A 6 -6.82 11.04 8.15
N GLY A 7 -5.83 11.02 7.26
CA GLY A 7 -4.42 11.02 7.62
C GLY A 7 -3.47 10.94 6.42
N TYR A 8 -2.19 11.05 6.73
CA TYR A 8 -1.07 10.91 5.79
C TYR A 8 0.00 10.02 6.44
N TYR A 9 0.78 9.35 5.61
CA TYR A 9 1.96 8.64 6.06
C TYR A 9 3.03 8.70 4.98
N THR A 10 4.25 8.38 5.36
CA THR A 10 5.38 8.19 4.44
C THR A 10 5.83 6.74 4.47
N ILE A 11 6.48 6.34 3.40
CA ILE A 11 7.06 5.00 3.19
C ILE A 11 8.42 5.20 2.53
N SER A 12 9.39 4.36 2.86
CA SER A 12 10.70 4.39 2.22
C SER A 12 10.67 3.72 0.84
N ASP A 13 11.61 4.08 -0.03
CA ASP A 13 11.78 3.43 -1.33
C ASP A 13 12.01 1.91 -1.17
N GLN A 14 12.80 1.50 -0.18
CA GLN A 14 13.05 0.08 0.08
C GLN A 14 11.77 -0.69 0.42
N GLU A 15 10.91 -0.13 1.28
CA GLU A 15 9.62 -0.75 1.59
C GLU A 15 8.77 -0.92 0.31
N MET A 16 8.79 0.05 -0.62
CA MET A 16 8.05 -0.07 -1.88
C MET A 16 8.60 -1.21 -2.78
N TYR A 17 9.92 -1.39 -2.86
CA TYR A 17 10.53 -2.51 -3.60
C TYR A 17 10.24 -3.87 -2.97
N ASP A 18 10.27 -3.95 -1.63
CA ASP A 18 9.93 -5.17 -0.89
C ASP A 18 8.46 -5.55 -1.13
N LEU A 19 7.55 -4.57 -1.09
CA LEU A 19 6.13 -4.77 -1.35
C LEU A 19 5.84 -5.17 -2.80
N LEU A 20 6.56 -4.60 -3.77
CA LEU A 20 6.47 -5.03 -5.18
C LEU A 20 6.89 -6.50 -5.32
N SER A 21 7.98 -6.88 -4.67
CA SER A 21 8.46 -8.26 -4.68
C SER A 21 7.46 -9.22 -4.04
N LEU A 22 6.86 -8.81 -2.92
CA LEU A 22 5.81 -9.58 -2.27
C LEU A 22 4.56 -9.73 -3.15
N LEU A 23 4.05 -8.62 -3.70
CA LEU A 23 2.85 -8.61 -4.55
C LEU A 23 3.03 -9.48 -5.80
N ASN A 24 4.20 -9.43 -6.42
CA ASN A 24 4.51 -10.28 -7.57
C ASN A 24 4.60 -11.76 -7.17
N LYS A 25 5.14 -12.08 -5.97
CA LYS A 25 5.21 -13.46 -5.45
C LYS A 25 3.83 -14.01 -5.08
N THR A 26 2.94 -13.20 -4.50
CA THR A 26 1.65 -13.68 -3.95
C THR A 26 0.50 -13.60 -4.95
N GLU A 27 0.43 -12.52 -5.74
CA GLU A 27 -0.70 -12.24 -6.64
C GLU A 27 -0.31 -12.24 -8.13
N ASN A 28 1.00 -12.39 -8.44
CA ASN A 28 1.52 -12.26 -9.81
C ASN A 28 1.14 -10.92 -10.48
N ILE A 29 1.07 -9.86 -9.67
CA ILE A 29 0.83 -8.49 -10.11
C ILE A 29 2.13 -7.69 -10.04
N LYS A 30 2.41 -6.93 -11.10
CA LYS A 30 3.59 -6.08 -11.21
C LYS A 30 3.14 -4.62 -11.37
N LEU A 31 3.63 -3.77 -10.49
CA LEU A 31 3.37 -2.33 -10.48
C LEU A 31 4.70 -1.57 -10.46
N GLU A 32 4.68 -0.29 -10.80
CA GLU A 32 5.83 0.58 -10.55
C GLU A 32 5.94 0.92 -9.05
N PRO A 33 7.14 1.23 -8.51
CA PRO A 33 7.33 1.42 -7.07
C PRO A 33 6.39 2.45 -6.43
N SER A 34 6.16 3.59 -7.08
CA SER A 34 5.26 4.65 -6.61
C SER A 34 3.82 4.15 -6.37
N ALA A 35 3.35 3.19 -7.19
CA ALA A 35 2.02 2.60 -7.06
C ALA A 35 1.88 1.65 -5.87
N LEU A 36 2.99 1.28 -5.20
CA LEU A 36 2.97 0.51 -3.95
C LEU A 36 2.88 1.38 -2.70
N SER A 37 3.03 2.71 -2.83
CA SER A 37 3.02 3.62 -1.69
C SER A 37 1.77 3.46 -0.81
N ALA A 38 0.62 3.12 -1.41
CA ALA A 38 -0.65 2.91 -0.74
C ALA A 38 -0.78 1.57 0.02
N MET A 39 0.08 0.57 -0.26
CA MET A 39 -0.14 -0.83 0.13
C MET A 39 -0.07 -1.07 1.64
N VAL A 40 0.73 -0.29 2.37
CA VAL A 40 0.86 -0.39 3.83
C VAL A 40 -0.22 0.41 4.57
N GLY A 41 -1.06 1.18 3.87
CA GLY A 41 -2.04 2.07 4.48
C GLY A 41 -2.98 1.35 5.45
N ALA A 42 -3.44 0.15 5.09
CA ALA A 42 -4.29 -0.68 5.94
C ALA A 42 -3.62 -1.08 7.26
N VAL A 43 -2.30 -1.35 7.23
CA VAL A 43 -1.51 -1.67 8.42
C VAL A 43 -1.29 -0.43 9.27
N ARG A 44 -0.94 0.71 8.64
CA ARG A 44 -0.73 2.00 9.32
C ARG A 44 -2.01 2.50 10.02
N MET A 45 -3.18 2.19 9.46
CA MET A 45 -4.51 2.51 10.03
C MET A 45 -4.81 1.78 11.35
N GLN A 46 -4.09 0.71 11.70
CA GLN A 46 -4.24 0.03 13.00
C GLN A 46 -3.68 0.85 14.19
N ASN A 47 -3.47 2.15 14.01
CA ASN A 47 -3.07 3.09 15.03
C ASN A 47 -4.18 3.27 16.09
N LYS A 48 -3.82 3.10 17.38
CA LYS A 48 -4.77 3.17 18.49
C LYS A 48 -5.48 4.51 18.62
N GLU A 49 -4.76 5.62 18.44
CA GLU A 49 -5.32 6.97 18.55
C GLU A 49 -6.33 7.24 17.43
N TYR A 50 -6.01 6.83 16.20
CA TYR A 50 -6.94 6.92 15.07
C TYR A 50 -8.21 6.11 15.33
N LEU A 51 -8.07 4.84 15.72
CA LEU A 51 -9.23 3.98 15.99
C LEU A 51 -10.10 4.49 17.14
N GLN A 52 -9.49 5.04 18.20
CA GLN A 52 -10.22 5.68 19.30
C GLN A 52 -10.97 6.94 18.85
N ARG A 53 -10.36 7.76 17.97
CA ARG A 53 -11.01 8.95 17.40
C ARG A 53 -12.20 8.60 16.52
N MET A 54 -12.07 7.56 15.69
CA MET A 54 -13.12 7.15 14.74
C MET A 54 -14.24 6.34 15.38
N GLN A 55 -14.00 5.74 16.55
CA GLN A 55 -15.00 4.99 17.32
C GLN A 55 -15.68 3.86 16.53
N PHE A 56 -14.93 3.19 15.65
CA PHE A 56 -15.44 2.01 14.95
C PHE A 56 -15.64 0.86 15.93
N SER A 57 -16.80 0.21 15.85
CA SER A 57 -17.04 -1.06 16.54
C SER A 57 -16.20 -2.19 15.96
N GLU A 58 -15.98 -3.25 16.74
CA GLU A 58 -15.29 -4.46 16.27
C GLU A 58 -15.96 -5.06 15.02
N SER A 59 -17.30 -5.03 14.96
CA SER A 59 -18.06 -5.51 13.80
C SER A 59 -17.80 -4.64 12.56
N GLN A 60 -17.71 -3.33 12.70
CA GLN A 60 -17.38 -2.44 11.58
C GLN A 60 -15.96 -2.67 11.07
N LEU A 61 -14.98 -2.83 11.98
CA LEU A 61 -13.61 -3.12 11.61
C LEU A 61 -13.49 -4.48 10.90
N LYS A 62 -14.17 -5.51 11.41
CA LYS A 62 -14.17 -6.86 10.82
C LYS A 62 -14.77 -6.89 9.41
N ASN A 63 -15.78 -6.07 9.15
CA ASN A 63 -16.45 -5.99 7.85
C ASN A 63 -15.92 -4.86 6.96
N GLY A 64 -14.88 -4.14 7.41
CA GLY A 64 -14.24 -3.08 6.66
C GLY A 64 -13.53 -3.62 5.43
N THR A 65 -13.58 -2.86 4.32
CA THR A 65 -12.80 -3.17 3.11
C THR A 65 -11.68 -2.16 2.97
N HIS A 66 -10.44 -2.63 2.89
CA HIS A 66 -9.30 -1.79 2.54
C HIS A 66 -9.12 -1.79 1.02
N VAL A 67 -9.20 -0.61 0.41
CA VAL A 67 -9.01 -0.44 -1.04
C VAL A 67 -7.66 0.22 -1.26
N VAL A 68 -6.76 -0.49 -1.93
CA VAL A 68 -5.48 0.04 -2.38
C VAL A 68 -5.63 0.52 -3.81
N TRP A 69 -5.25 1.77 -4.07
CA TRP A 69 -5.32 2.36 -5.41
C TRP A 69 -3.96 2.24 -6.12
N ALA A 70 -3.83 1.23 -6.98
CA ALA A 70 -2.66 1.09 -7.84
C ALA A 70 -2.69 2.16 -8.95
N THR A 71 -1.72 3.07 -8.95
CA THR A 71 -1.71 4.22 -9.85
C THR A 71 -1.03 3.99 -11.21
N GLY A 72 -0.23 2.93 -11.35
CA GLY A 72 0.60 2.72 -12.54
C GLY A 72 1.37 1.40 -12.55
N GLY A 73 2.18 1.20 -13.60
CA GLY A 73 3.03 0.01 -13.77
C GLY A 73 2.74 -0.83 -15.02
N GLY A 74 1.53 -0.75 -15.58
CA GLY A 74 1.12 -1.62 -16.70
C GLY A 74 1.88 -1.43 -18.01
N MET A 75 2.57 -0.30 -18.19
CA MET A 75 3.40 -0.01 -19.36
C MET A 75 4.90 0.00 -19.06
N VAL A 76 5.32 -0.41 -17.86
CA VAL A 76 6.74 -0.47 -17.50
C VAL A 76 7.40 -1.58 -18.34
N PRO A 77 8.48 -1.28 -19.10
CA PRO A 77 9.18 -2.28 -19.88
C PRO A 77 9.71 -3.42 -19.01
N GLU A 78 9.77 -4.63 -19.56
CA GLU A 78 10.16 -5.82 -18.81
C GLU A 78 11.52 -5.69 -18.13
N ASP A 79 12.50 -5.11 -18.82
CA ASP A 79 13.85 -4.97 -18.27
C ASP A 79 13.93 -3.97 -17.12
N GLU A 80 13.07 -2.95 -17.13
CA GLU A 80 12.97 -2.01 -16.02
C GLU A 80 12.25 -2.66 -14.83
N MET A 81 11.17 -3.41 -15.09
CA MET A 81 10.46 -4.16 -14.06
C MET A 81 11.35 -5.21 -13.39
N LYS A 82 12.23 -5.89 -14.15
CA LYS A 82 13.24 -6.82 -13.60
C LYS A 82 14.19 -6.11 -12.63
N LYS A 83 14.61 -4.87 -12.94
CA LYS A 83 15.44 -4.08 -12.02
C LYS A 83 14.69 -3.78 -10.72
N TYR A 84 13.45 -3.32 -10.80
CA TYR A 84 12.66 -3.03 -9.59
C TYR A 84 12.49 -4.28 -8.70
N LEU A 85 12.19 -5.43 -9.30
CA LEU A 85 12.06 -6.69 -8.57
C LEU A 85 13.38 -7.17 -7.97
N SER A 86 14.53 -6.82 -8.57
CA SER A 86 15.84 -7.18 -8.02
C SER A 86 16.27 -6.35 -6.79
N LEU A 87 15.58 -5.23 -6.53
CA LEU A 87 15.84 -4.34 -5.40
C LEU A 87 15.08 -4.73 -4.14
N GLY A 88 14.08 -5.60 -4.24
CA GLY A 88 13.33 -6.08 -3.07
C GLY A 88 14.01 -7.26 -2.38
N ASN A 89 13.76 -7.37 -1.07
CA ASN A 89 14.30 -8.43 -0.20
C ASN A 89 13.60 -9.80 -0.35
#